data_AF-A0A4Q3UJR4-F1
#
_entry.id   AF-A0A4Q3UJR4-F1
#
_cell.length_a   1.000
_cell.length_b   1.000
_cell.length_c   1.000
_cell.angle_alpha   90.00
_cell.angle_beta   90.00
_cell.angle_gamma   90.00
#
_symmetry.space_group_name_H-M   'P 1'
#
loop_
_entity.id
_entity.type
_entity.pdbx_description
1 polymer ?
#
loop_
_entity_poly.entity_id
_entity_poly.type
_entity_poly.pdbx_seq_one_letter_code
_entity_poly.pdbx_strand_id
1 'polypeptide(L)'
;MQKLIFAALASLVAAAGHAQISTTGVFTGSLNEGFEGFNNYNQGSTYLSNPTSIMGGAASLTSTWGVVYQPGPAGFGLGGRGMATVSNGSKAFGLNTSVGVTSLTFSQSISQFGGYFNHDSSGNGVKFRFYDENDAQIGSDMFSTIPFGNQMTFVGFDSTVGIKRVEYSGSYVVADGLRANVQAVPEPASMAALGLGALGMWKRRKRNA
;
A
#
# COMPACT_ATOMS: atom_id res chain seq x y z
N MET A 1 -56.96 27.95 -11.42
CA MET A 1 -55.61 27.55 -11.90
C MET A 1 -54.72 27.33 -10.69
N GLN A 2 -54.47 26.07 -10.32
CA GLN A 2 -53.82 25.70 -9.06
C GLN A 2 -52.45 25.10 -9.39
N LYS A 3 -51.37 25.77 -9.00
CA LYS A 3 -49.99 25.34 -9.29
C LYS A 3 -49.57 24.33 -8.22
N LEU A 4 -49.41 23.06 -8.59
CA LEU A 4 -48.74 22.05 -7.77
C LEU A 4 -47.23 22.23 -7.91
N ILE A 5 -46.57 22.57 -6.80
CA ILE A 5 -45.11 22.60 -6.67
C ILE A 5 -44.70 21.24 -6.08
N PHE A 6 -44.06 20.39 -6.87
CA PHE A 6 -43.41 19.17 -6.39
C PHE A 6 -42.05 19.53 -5.81
N ALA A 7 -41.94 19.52 -4.47
CA ALA A 7 -40.66 19.56 -3.78
C ALA A 7 -40.04 18.15 -3.86
N ALA A 8 -39.00 17.99 -4.69
CA ALA A 8 -38.19 16.78 -4.71
C ALA A 8 -37.30 16.73 -3.47
N LEU A 9 -37.63 15.82 -2.55
CA LEU A 9 -36.81 15.52 -1.38
C LEU A 9 -35.57 14.73 -1.85
N ALA A 10 -34.43 15.39 -1.95
CA ALA A 10 -33.14 14.72 -2.15
C ALA A 10 -32.68 14.12 -0.83
N SER A 11 -32.94 12.83 -0.63
CA SER A 11 -32.38 12.06 0.49
C SER A 11 -30.87 11.92 0.30
N LEU A 12 -30.08 12.76 0.99
CA LEU A 12 -28.66 12.49 1.21
C LEU A 12 -28.55 11.26 2.12
N VAL A 13 -28.38 10.10 1.50
CA VAL A 13 -27.82 8.93 2.17
C VAL A 13 -26.34 9.24 2.41
N ALA A 14 -26.01 9.64 3.63
CA ALA A 14 -24.64 9.60 4.12
C ALA A 14 -24.27 8.11 4.25
N ALA A 15 -23.60 7.57 3.23
CA ALA A 15 -23.01 6.24 3.32
C ALA A 15 -22.03 6.26 4.50
N ALA A 16 -22.32 5.49 5.55
CA ALA A 16 -21.37 5.26 6.62
C ALA A 16 -20.13 4.65 5.98
N GLY A 17 -19.05 5.43 5.86
CA GLY A 17 -17.79 5.00 5.28
C GLY A 17 -17.26 3.82 6.09
N HIS A 18 -17.52 2.60 5.65
CA HIS A 18 -16.82 1.43 6.14
C HIS A 18 -15.35 1.63 5.83
N ALA A 19 -14.47 1.35 6.81
CA ALA A 19 -13.04 1.36 6.57
C ALA A 19 -12.75 0.48 5.35
N GLN A 20 -12.20 1.06 4.29
CA GLN A 20 -11.93 0.35 3.04
C GLN A 20 -10.63 -0.46 3.15
N ILE A 21 -10.03 -0.51 4.34
CA ILE A 21 -8.78 -1.19 4.66
C ILE A 21 -9.03 -2.10 5.87
N SER A 22 -8.60 -3.36 5.77
CA SER A 22 -8.58 -4.32 6.86
C SER A 22 -7.23 -4.99 6.95
N THR A 23 -6.77 -5.33 8.16
CA THR A 23 -5.51 -6.07 8.33
C THR A 23 -5.63 -7.50 7.81
N THR A 24 -4.56 -8.01 7.20
CA THR A 24 -4.47 -9.40 6.73
C THR A 24 -3.16 -10.05 7.17
N GLY A 25 -3.13 -11.39 7.12
CA GLY A 25 -1.93 -12.16 7.40
C GLY A 25 -0.92 -12.13 6.25
N VAL A 26 0.12 -12.96 6.35
CA VAL A 26 1.08 -13.13 5.24
C VAL A 26 0.35 -13.64 4.00
N PHE A 27 0.59 -12.99 2.86
CA PHE A 27 0.05 -13.40 1.56
C PHE A 27 1.15 -13.49 0.51
N THR A 28 0.86 -14.19 -0.59
CA THR A 28 1.72 -14.21 -1.78
C THR A 28 1.37 -13.02 -2.66
N GLY A 29 2.33 -12.10 -2.86
CA GLY A 29 2.17 -10.94 -3.73
C GLY A 29 2.56 -11.25 -5.18
N SER A 30 1.79 -10.72 -6.13
CA SER A 30 2.14 -10.65 -7.56
C SER A 30 3.31 -9.69 -7.82
N LEU A 31 3.47 -8.69 -6.95
CA LEU A 31 4.58 -7.75 -6.92
C LEU A 31 5.37 -7.99 -5.64
N ASN A 32 6.71 -8.00 -5.73
CA ASN A 32 7.59 -8.20 -4.57
C ASN A 32 8.82 -7.27 -4.65
N GLU A 33 9.26 -6.74 -3.51
CA GLU A 33 10.51 -5.97 -3.38
C GLU A 33 11.27 -6.38 -2.12
N GLY A 34 12.50 -6.86 -2.29
CA GLY A 34 13.43 -7.23 -1.20
C GLY A 34 14.71 -6.39 -1.20
N PHE A 35 14.78 -5.34 -2.01
CA PHE A 35 15.88 -4.39 -2.11
C PHE A 35 17.26 -4.95 -2.51
N GLU A 36 17.33 -6.23 -2.92
CA GLU A 36 18.57 -6.89 -3.30
C GLU A 36 19.27 -6.25 -4.51
N GLY A 37 18.47 -5.66 -5.41
CA GLY A 37 18.94 -4.99 -6.62
C GLY A 37 19.64 -3.64 -6.40
N PHE A 38 19.64 -3.12 -5.17
CA PHE A 38 20.25 -1.81 -4.84
C PHE A 38 21.58 -1.98 -4.12
N ASN A 39 22.50 -1.01 -4.29
CA ASN A 39 23.68 -0.92 -3.44
C ASN A 39 23.28 -0.57 -2.01
N ASN A 40 23.97 -1.14 -1.02
CA ASN A 40 23.83 -0.66 0.35
C ASN A 40 24.46 0.73 0.49
N TYR A 41 24.14 1.44 1.57
CA TYR A 41 24.56 2.83 1.78
C TYR A 41 26.09 3.02 1.93
N ASN A 42 26.88 1.94 2.08
CA ASN A 42 28.35 1.99 2.13
C ASN A 42 29.03 1.70 0.78
N GLN A 43 28.28 1.30 -0.24
CA GLN A 43 28.78 0.94 -1.57
C GLN A 43 28.25 1.85 -2.69
N GLY A 44 27.55 2.92 -2.34
CA GLY A 44 26.96 3.87 -3.29
C GLY A 44 26.59 5.20 -2.63
N SER A 45 25.62 5.90 -3.22
CA SER A 45 24.99 7.04 -2.56
C SER A 45 24.37 6.58 -1.24
N THR A 46 24.57 7.35 -0.16
CA THR A 46 23.98 7.04 1.15
C THR A 46 22.47 6.89 1.06
N TYR A 47 21.83 7.78 0.30
CA TYR A 47 20.38 7.79 0.09
C TYR A 47 20.04 7.26 -1.30
N LEU A 48 18.91 6.55 -1.39
CA LEU A 48 18.31 6.17 -2.65
C LEU A 48 17.95 7.39 -3.49
N SER A 49 17.92 7.22 -4.82
CA SER A 49 17.34 8.22 -5.71
C SER A 49 15.89 8.54 -5.30
N ASN A 50 15.44 9.76 -5.58
CA ASN A 50 14.07 10.15 -5.24
C ASN A 50 13.40 10.80 -6.45
N PRO A 51 12.47 10.11 -7.13
CA PRO A 51 11.95 8.76 -6.84
C PRO A 51 12.91 7.60 -7.19
N THR A 52 12.70 6.43 -6.59
CA THR A 52 13.35 5.16 -6.93
C THR A 52 12.33 4.15 -7.47
N SER A 53 12.61 3.56 -8.63
CA SER A 53 11.80 2.46 -9.19
C SER A 53 12.01 1.18 -8.37
N ILE A 54 10.92 0.56 -7.92
CA ILE A 54 10.90 -0.69 -7.14
C ILE A 54 9.90 -1.70 -7.73
N MET A 55 9.88 -2.94 -7.21
CA MET A 55 8.96 -4.01 -7.63
C MET A 55 9.01 -4.26 -9.15
N GLY A 56 10.22 -4.28 -9.72
CA GLY A 56 10.42 -4.45 -11.16
C GLY A 56 9.83 -3.31 -12.01
N GLY A 57 9.65 -2.11 -11.44
CA GLY A 57 9.06 -0.95 -12.12
C GLY A 57 7.56 -0.79 -11.92
N ALA A 58 6.91 -1.71 -11.20
CA ALA A 58 5.48 -1.61 -10.93
C ALA A 58 5.13 -0.51 -9.91
N ALA A 59 6.12 -0.05 -9.11
CA ALA A 59 5.94 1.03 -8.15
C ALA A 59 7.17 1.95 -8.07
N SER A 60 6.94 3.15 -7.54
CA SER A 60 7.95 4.16 -7.28
C SER A 60 7.99 4.49 -5.78
N LEU A 61 9.17 4.43 -5.18
CA LEU A 61 9.45 4.79 -3.80
C LEU A 61 10.00 6.21 -3.72
N THR A 62 9.37 7.04 -2.88
CA THR A 62 9.80 8.41 -2.59
C THR A 62 10.12 8.51 -1.11
N SER A 63 11.36 8.87 -0.78
CA SER A 63 11.81 9.09 0.60
C SER A 63 13.03 10.00 0.63
N THR A 64 13.01 11.04 1.47
CA THR A 64 14.15 11.96 1.62
C THR A 64 15.34 11.31 2.32
N TRP A 65 15.07 10.39 3.24
CA TRP A 65 16.07 9.76 4.11
C TRP A 65 16.12 8.24 3.92
N GLY A 66 15.63 7.75 2.78
CA GLY A 66 15.59 6.33 2.47
C GLY A 66 16.97 5.78 2.13
N VAL A 67 17.39 4.73 2.83
CA VAL A 67 18.66 4.03 2.60
C VAL A 67 18.40 2.54 2.41
N VAL A 68 19.32 1.86 1.72
CA VAL A 68 19.36 0.39 1.70
C VAL A 68 20.47 -0.05 2.65
N TYR A 69 20.11 -0.86 3.64
CA TYR A 69 21.07 -1.39 4.61
C TYR A 69 21.32 -2.88 4.37
N GLN A 70 22.43 -3.36 4.92
CA GLN A 70 22.84 -4.76 4.88
C GLN A 70 23.43 -5.13 6.25
N PRO A 71 22.79 -6.00 7.05
CA PRO A 71 23.30 -6.39 8.36
C PRO A 71 24.77 -6.83 8.32
N GLY A 72 25.61 -6.22 9.14
CA GLY A 72 27.06 -6.36 9.07
C GLY A 72 27.70 -5.16 8.37
N PRO A 73 28.02 -5.24 7.06
CA PRO A 73 28.84 -4.25 6.37
C PRO A 73 28.19 -2.86 6.28
N ALA A 74 26.86 -2.76 6.36
CA ALA A 74 26.11 -1.51 6.33
C ALA A 74 24.86 -1.65 7.22
N GLY A 75 25.05 -1.97 8.51
CA GLY A 75 23.93 -2.23 9.42
C GLY A 75 23.06 -1.00 9.71
N PHE A 76 21.84 -1.21 10.20
CA PHE A 76 20.92 -0.12 10.55
C PHE A 76 20.54 -0.23 12.03
N GLY A 77 20.80 0.81 12.83
CA GLY A 77 20.52 0.81 14.26
C GLY A 77 19.07 1.17 14.58
N LEU A 78 18.42 0.39 15.46
CA LEU A 78 17.05 0.62 15.96
C LEU A 78 17.07 1.07 17.43
N GLY A 79 18.10 1.85 17.80
CA GLY A 79 18.32 2.31 19.18
C GLY A 79 18.36 1.15 20.18
N GLY A 80 17.51 1.22 21.20
CA GLY A 80 17.43 0.20 22.27
C GLY A 80 17.00 -1.19 21.80
N ARG A 81 16.56 -1.35 20.55
CA ARG A 81 16.21 -2.65 19.94
C ARG A 81 17.39 -3.36 19.26
N GLY A 82 18.56 -2.72 19.19
CA GLY A 82 19.76 -3.28 18.56
C GLY A 82 19.85 -3.03 17.05
N MET A 83 20.60 -3.87 16.34
CA MET A 83 20.78 -3.76 14.88
C MET A 83 19.63 -4.45 14.15
N ALA A 84 19.01 -3.75 13.19
CA ALA A 84 17.94 -4.27 12.34
C ALA A 84 18.37 -5.54 11.61
N THR A 85 17.45 -6.50 11.51
CA THR A 85 17.60 -7.73 10.71
C THR A 85 16.94 -7.56 9.34
N VAL A 86 17.05 -8.56 8.48
CA VAL A 86 16.29 -8.68 7.23
C VAL A 86 15.32 -9.84 7.33
N SER A 87 14.18 -9.74 6.67
CA SER A 87 13.16 -10.79 6.62
C SER A 87 13.46 -11.85 5.56
N ASN A 88 14.09 -11.45 4.46
CA ASN A 88 14.60 -12.31 3.42
C ASN A 88 15.88 -11.70 2.81
N GLY A 89 16.58 -12.49 1.99
CA GLY A 89 17.77 -12.00 1.29
C GLY A 89 18.88 -11.52 2.22
N SER A 90 19.50 -10.40 1.86
CA SER A 90 20.65 -9.80 2.53
C SER A 90 20.49 -8.31 2.80
N LYS A 91 19.54 -7.62 2.16
CA LYS A 91 19.34 -6.18 2.26
C LYS A 91 17.90 -5.84 2.62
N ALA A 92 17.70 -4.62 3.07
CA ALA A 92 16.37 -4.07 3.34
C ALA A 92 16.39 -2.55 3.26
N PHE A 93 15.20 -1.95 3.25
CA PHE A 93 15.03 -0.50 3.28
C PHE A 93 14.97 0.02 4.71
N GLY A 94 15.63 1.16 4.96
CA GLY A 94 15.56 1.89 6.22
C GLY A 94 15.29 3.37 6.00
N LEU A 95 14.46 3.96 6.84
CA LEU A 95 14.20 5.39 6.90
C LEU A 95 15.14 6.01 7.93
N ASN A 96 16.22 6.66 7.52
CA ASN A 96 17.25 7.17 8.42
C ASN A 96 16.90 8.54 9.06
N THR A 97 15.74 8.61 9.73
CA THR A 97 15.28 9.79 10.48
C THR A 97 14.25 9.40 11.55
N SER A 98 14.13 10.23 12.60
CA SER A 98 13.08 10.09 13.62
C SER A 98 11.71 10.58 13.16
N VAL A 99 11.65 11.44 12.13
CA VAL A 99 10.41 11.97 11.57
C VAL A 99 10.53 12.00 10.06
N GLY A 100 9.99 10.96 9.41
CA GLY A 100 9.98 10.86 7.95
C GLY A 100 8.78 10.09 7.44
N VAL A 101 8.48 10.31 6.16
CA VAL A 101 7.44 9.60 5.43
C VAL A 101 8.11 8.94 4.23
N THR A 102 7.79 7.68 3.99
CA THR A 102 8.08 6.99 2.73
C THR A 102 6.78 6.77 2.00
N SER A 103 6.74 7.16 0.72
CA SER A 103 5.58 6.97 -0.14
C SER A 103 5.88 5.96 -1.25
N LEU A 104 4.98 5.02 -1.46
CA LEU A 104 5.00 4.03 -2.53
C LEU A 104 3.84 4.33 -3.47
N THR A 105 4.12 4.74 -4.70
CA THR A 105 3.11 5.01 -5.72
C THR A 105 3.13 3.89 -6.77
N PHE A 106 1.99 3.24 -6.96
CA PHE A 106 1.87 2.09 -7.86
C PHE A 106 1.42 2.53 -9.26
N SER A 107 1.99 1.91 -10.29
CA SER A 107 1.61 2.13 -11.69
C SER A 107 0.17 1.69 -12.00
N GLN A 108 -0.32 0.68 -11.30
CA GLN A 108 -1.71 0.19 -11.31
C GLN A 108 -2.25 0.11 -9.89
N SER A 109 -3.57 0.22 -9.71
CA SER A 109 -4.17 0.09 -8.38
C SER A 109 -3.97 -1.34 -7.85
N ILE A 110 -3.71 -1.47 -6.55
CA ILE A 110 -3.52 -2.74 -5.85
C ILE A 110 -4.68 -3.00 -4.88
N SER A 111 -5.00 -4.27 -4.62
CA SER A 111 -6.02 -4.69 -3.66
C SER A 111 -5.43 -5.14 -2.32
N GLN A 112 -4.14 -5.51 -2.29
CA GLN A 112 -3.44 -5.89 -1.06
C GLN A 112 -2.05 -5.28 -1.03
N PHE A 113 -1.60 -4.87 0.16
CA PHE A 113 -0.26 -4.36 0.42
C PHE A 113 0.26 -4.93 1.74
N GLY A 114 1.53 -5.28 1.81
CA GLY A 114 2.15 -5.69 3.06
C GLY A 114 3.66 -5.81 2.96
N GLY A 115 4.27 -6.16 4.07
CA GLY A 115 5.72 -6.34 4.18
C GLY A 115 6.13 -6.61 5.61
N TYR A 116 7.41 -6.89 5.81
CA TYR A 116 8.00 -7.02 7.14
C TYR A 116 8.51 -5.67 7.59
N PHE A 117 8.11 -5.24 8.79
CA PHE A 117 8.46 -3.94 9.34
C PHE A 117 9.08 -4.06 10.73
N ASN A 118 9.97 -3.11 11.06
CA ASN A 118 10.40 -2.80 12.42
C ASN A 118 10.61 -1.28 12.55
N HIS A 119 10.80 -0.77 13.76
CA HIS A 119 11.08 0.65 14.01
C HIS A 119 11.96 0.80 15.26
N ASP A 120 12.53 1.98 15.47
CA ASP A 120 13.32 2.25 16.68
C ASP A 120 12.45 2.22 17.95
N SER A 121 13.07 1.82 19.06
CA SER A 121 12.54 1.83 20.43
C SER A 121 11.85 3.12 20.87
N SER A 122 12.24 4.29 20.35
CA SER A 122 11.62 5.58 20.69
C SER A 122 10.32 5.89 19.90
N GLY A 123 10.00 5.10 18.87
CA GLY A 123 8.86 5.33 17.99
C GLY A 123 7.52 4.82 18.53
N ASN A 124 6.43 5.49 18.15
CA ASN A 124 5.04 5.12 18.48
C ASN A 124 4.44 4.05 17.53
N GLY A 125 5.26 3.20 16.93
CA GLY A 125 4.85 2.29 15.86
C GLY A 125 5.06 2.85 14.45
N VAL A 126 4.65 2.05 13.46
CA VAL A 126 4.61 2.42 12.04
C VAL A 126 3.19 2.81 11.68
N LYS A 127 3.00 4.03 11.18
CA LYS A 127 1.70 4.55 10.73
C LYS A 127 1.59 4.39 9.23
N PHE A 128 0.47 3.83 8.76
CA PHE A 128 0.15 3.64 7.36
C PHE A 128 -1.02 4.53 6.94
N ARG A 129 -0.96 5.07 5.72
CA ARG A 129 -2.08 5.73 5.04
C ARG A 129 -2.20 5.18 3.63
N PHE A 130 -3.44 5.01 3.18
CA PHE A 130 -3.77 4.42 1.89
C PHE A 130 -4.59 5.44 1.10
N TYR A 131 -4.23 5.62 -0.17
CA TYR A 131 -4.87 6.56 -1.07
C TYR A 131 -5.31 5.86 -2.35
N ASP A 132 -6.46 6.28 -2.89
CA ASP A 132 -6.97 5.81 -4.17
C ASP A 132 -6.37 6.54 -5.37
N GLU A 133 -6.88 6.24 -6.57
CA GLU A 133 -6.45 6.84 -7.84
C GLU A 133 -6.65 8.35 -7.95
N ASN A 134 -7.51 8.93 -7.11
CA ASN A 134 -7.80 10.36 -7.05
C ASN A 134 -7.03 11.06 -5.91
N ASP A 135 -6.05 10.37 -5.32
CA ASP A 135 -5.31 10.81 -4.13
C ASP A 135 -6.22 11.05 -2.90
N ALA A 136 -7.43 10.47 -2.87
CA ALA A 136 -8.28 10.52 -1.68
C ALA A 136 -7.85 9.44 -0.69
N GLN A 137 -7.74 9.80 0.60
CA GLN A 137 -7.38 8.84 1.64
C GLN A 137 -8.55 7.87 1.90
N ILE A 138 -8.32 6.60 1.63
CA ILE A 138 -9.30 5.50 1.76
C ILE A 138 -9.17 4.70 3.06
N GLY A 139 -8.06 4.90 3.77
CA GLY A 139 -7.87 4.34 5.10
C GLY A 139 -6.53 4.70 5.72
N SER A 140 -6.37 4.32 6.98
CA SER A 140 -5.13 4.43 7.73
C SER A 140 -5.11 3.41 8.84
N ASP A 141 -3.91 2.97 9.21
CA ASP A 141 -3.71 2.07 10.36
C ASP A 141 -2.41 2.44 11.09
N MET A 142 -2.25 1.96 12.31
CA MET A 142 -1.04 2.11 13.09
C MET A 142 -0.64 0.77 13.70
N PHE A 143 0.53 0.29 13.31
CA PHE A 143 1.11 -0.92 13.84
C PHE A 143 2.15 -0.58 14.92
N SER A 144 1.78 -0.77 16.18
CA SER A 144 2.64 -0.48 17.35
C SER A 144 3.16 -1.73 18.06
N THR A 145 2.56 -2.90 17.81
CA THR A 145 2.88 -4.17 18.47
C THR A 145 3.96 -4.93 17.71
N ILE A 146 5.19 -4.41 17.74
CA ILE A 146 6.38 -5.15 17.29
C ILE A 146 7.04 -5.78 18.51
N PRO A 147 7.23 -7.11 18.55
CA PRO A 147 7.98 -7.77 19.61
C PRO A 147 9.28 -7.02 19.90
N PHE A 148 9.62 -6.85 21.18
CA PHE A 148 10.85 -6.15 21.53
C PHE A 148 12.06 -6.88 20.94
N GLY A 149 12.97 -6.13 20.35
CA GLY A 149 14.14 -6.65 19.64
C GLY A 149 14.17 -6.23 18.18
N ASN A 150 15.02 -6.92 17.41
CA ASN A 150 15.38 -6.57 16.05
C ASN A 150 14.67 -7.39 14.96
N GLN A 151 13.79 -8.32 15.34
CA GLN A 151 13.01 -9.12 14.41
C GLN A 151 11.92 -8.28 13.74
N MET A 152 11.80 -8.41 12.43
CA MET A 152 10.75 -7.75 11.68
C MET A 152 9.43 -8.51 11.79
N THR A 153 8.31 -7.81 11.84
CA THR A 153 6.97 -8.42 11.87
C THR A 153 6.22 -8.12 10.58
N PHE A 154 5.56 -9.13 10.03
CA PHE A 154 4.73 -8.93 8.85
C PHE A 154 3.50 -8.10 9.19
N VAL A 155 3.23 -7.07 8.40
CA VAL A 155 2.02 -6.26 8.44
C VAL A 155 1.41 -6.28 7.05
N GLY A 156 0.16 -6.74 6.95
CA GLY A 156 -0.58 -6.84 5.70
C GLY A 156 -1.91 -6.11 5.77
N PHE A 157 -2.37 -5.62 4.63
CA PHE A 157 -3.61 -4.90 4.45
C PHE A 157 -4.33 -5.37 3.19
N ASP A 158 -5.64 -5.57 3.33
CA ASP A 158 -6.59 -5.82 2.25
C ASP A 158 -7.45 -4.57 2.04
N SER A 159 -7.78 -4.28 0.78
CA SER A 159 -8.69 -3.20 0.44
C SER A 159 -9.85 -3.64 -0.46
N THR A 160 -11.03 -3.08 -0.18
CA THR A 160 -12.22 -3.24 -1.02
C THR A 160 -12.26 -2.26 -2.19
N VAL A 161 -11.35 -1.28 -2.22
CA VAL A 161 -11.14 -0.34 -3.31
C VAL A 161 -9.68 -0.35 -3.75
N GLY A 162 -9.38 0.27 -4.90
CA GLY A 162 -8.01 0.31 -5.40
C GLY A 162 -7.11 1.22 -4.59
N ILE A 163 -5.99 0.71 -4.10
CA ILE A 163 -4.91 1.51 -3.51
C ILE A 163 -3.98 1.93 -4.64
N LYS A 164 -3.80 3.24 -4.84
CA LYS A 164 -2.82 3.81 -5.78
C LYS A 164 -1.52 4.19 -5.09
N ARG A 165 -1.60 4.60 -3.83
CA ARG A 165 -0.46 5.09 -3.07
C ARG A 165 -0.56 4.66 -1.61
N VAL A 166 0.58 4.21 -1.07
CA VAL A 166 0.75 3.90 0.34
C VAL A 166 1.77 4.85 0.92
N GLU A 167 1.47 5.45 2.06
CA GLU A 167 2.47 6.13 2.88
C GLU A 167 2.70 5.32 4.15
N TYR A 168 3.96 5.20 4.56
CA TYR A 168 4.28 4.77 5.91
C TYR A 168 5.29 5.72 6.56
N SER A 169 5.15 5.87 7.88
CA SER A 169 5.96 6.79 8.68
C SER A 169 6.20 6.26 10.08
N GLY A 170 7.25 6.77 10.72
CA GLY A 170 7.65 6.44 12.07
C GLY A 170 9.10 6.82 12.32
N SER A 171 9.60 6.52 13.52
CA SER A 171 10.99 6.75 13.89
C SER A 171 11.86 5.59 13.41
N TYR A 172 12.81 5.86 12.51
CA TYR A 172 13.78 4.88 12.03
C TYR A 172 13.14 3.57 11.55
N VAL A 173 12.08 3.69 10.74
CA VAL A 173 11.34 2.54 10.22
C VAL A 173 12.19 1.75 9.25
N VAL A 174 12.23 0.44 9.42
CA VAL A 174 12.80 -0.49 8.45
C VAL A 174 11.70 -1.32 7.81
N ALA A 175 11.85 -1.62 6.53
CA ALA A 175 10.89 -2.37 5.73
C ALA A 175 11.63 -3.34 4.81
N ASP A 176 11.09 -4.54 4.67
CA ASP A 176 11.65 -5.60 3.84
C ASP A 176 10.56 -6.53 3.31
N GLY A 177 10.86 -7.24 2.23
CA GLY A 177 9.96 -8.22 1.61
C GLY A 177 8.58 -7.63 1.32
N LEU A 178 8.53 -6.41 0.77
CA LEU A 178 7.27 -5.74 0.42
C LEU A 178 6.52 -6.56 -0.62
N ARG A 179 5.20 -6.68 -0.46
CA ARG A 179 4.31 -7.47 -1.33
C ARG A 179 3.09 -6.66 -1.70
N ALA A 180 2.63 -6.80 -2.94
CA ALA A 180 1.35 -6.26 -3.36
C ALA A 180 0.65 -7.16 -4.40
N ASN A 181 -0.69 -7.09 -4.41
CA ASN A 181 -1.51 -7.73 -5.43
C ASN A 181 -2.22 -6.68 -6.27
N VAL A 182 -1.99 -6.72 -7.58
CA VAL A 182 -2.68 -5.83 -8.53
C VAL A 182 -4.18 -6.10 -8.44
N GLN A 183 -4.96 -5.04 -8.30
CA GLN A 183 -6.41 -5.16 -8.30
C GLN A 183 -6.83 -5.55 -9.72
N ALA A 184 -7.51 -6.69 -9.84
CA ALA A 184 -8.13 -7.07 -11.10
C ALA A 184 -9.19 -6.01 -11.44
N VAL A 185 -8.88 -5.14 -12.40
CA VAL A 185 -9.85 -4.21 -12.96
C VAL A 185 -10.76 -5.03 -13.88
N PRO A 186 -12.09 -5.09 -13.66
CA PRO A 186 -12.99 -5.75 -14.59
C PRO A 186 -12.80 -5.14 -15.98
N GLU A 187 -12.29 -5.94 -16.92
CA GLU A 187 -12.02 -5.43 -18.26
C GLU A 187 -13.32 -4.85 -18.86
N PRO A 188 -13.27 -3.72 -19.59
CA PRO A 188 -14.46 -3.12 -20.21
C PRO A 188 -15.24 -4.11 -21.10
N ALA A 189 -14.55 -5.11 -21.66
CA ALA A 189 -15.17 -6.17 -22.44
C ALA A 189 -16.17 -7.02 -21.63
N SER A 190 -15.89 -7.28 -20.35
CA SER A 190 -16.81 -8.02 -19.46
C SER A 190 -18.10 -7.24 -19.20
N MET A 191 -18.00 -5.91 -19.09
CA MET A 191 -19.16 -5.03 -18.97
C MET A 191 -19.95 -4.93 -20.28
N ALA A 192 -19.26 -4.86 -21.42
CA ALA A 192 -19.88 -4.87 -22.73
C ALA A 192 -20.62 -6.19 -23.00
N ALA A 193 -20.05 -7.33 -22.61
CA ALA A 193 -20.67 -8.65 -22.73
C ALA A 193 -21.95 -8.76 -21.89
N LEU A 194 -21.94 -8.25 -20.65
CA LEU A 194 -23.14 -8.17 -19.81
C LEU A 194 -24.22 -7.26 -20.44
N GLY A 195 -23.82 -6.09 -20.97
CA GLY A 195 -24.72 -5.18 -21.68
C GLY A 195 -25.36 -5.83 -22.92
N LEU A 196 -24.57 -6.52 -23.75
CA LEU A 196 -25.06 -7.23 -24.93
C LEU A 196 -25.96 -8.43 -24.56
N GLY A 197 -25.63 -9.15 -23.49
CA GLY A 197 -26.47 -10.24 -22.98
C GLY A 197 -27.85 -9.75 -22.52
N ALA A 198 -27.89 -8.62 -21.80
CA ALA A 198 -29.15 -7.99 -21.37
C ALA A 198 -30.00 -7.50 -22.55
N LEU A 199 -29.37 -6.88 -23.56
CA LEU A 199 -30.04 -6.43 -24.79
C LEU A 199 -30.60 -7.62 -25.59
N GLY A 200 -29.86 -8.73 -25.68
CA GLY A 200 -30.32 -9.96 -26.33
C GLY A 200 -31.56 -10.55 -25.64
N MET A 201 -31.58 -10.58 -24.30
CA MET A 201 -32.73 -11.04 -23.52
C MET A 201 -33.96 -10.12 -23.69
N TRP A 202 -33.76 -8.81 -23.72
CA TRP A 202 -34.85 -7.85 -23.94
C TRP A 202 -35.47 -7.97 -25.32
N LYS A 203 -34.65 -8.11 -26.37
CA LYS A 203 -35.13 -8.32 -27.74
C LYS A 203 -35.94 -9.62 -27.89
N ARG A 204 -35.56 -10.68 -27.17
CA ARG A 204 -36.30 -11.96 -27.16
C ARG A 204 -37.67 -11.83 -26.51
N ARG A 205 -37.81 -11.08 -25.42
CA ARG A 205 -39.10 -10.86 -24.74
C ARG A 205 -40.11 -10.11 -25.62
N LYS A 206 -39.66 -9.09 -26.37
CA LYS A 206 -40.51 -8.34 -27.31
C LYS A 206 -40.98 -9.13 -28.53
N ARG A 207 -40.41 -10.30 -28.81
CA ARG A 207 -40.80 -11.14 -29.95
C ARG A 207 -41.86 -12.20 -29.60
N ASN A 208 -42.09 -12.41 -28.31
CA ASN A 208 -43.03 -13.41 -27.78
C ASN A 208 -44.25 -12.77 -27.09
N ALA A 209 -44.38 -11.44 -27.14
CA ALA A 209 -45.54 -10.66 -26.72
C ALA A 209 -46.14 -9.99 -27.95
#